data_AF-A0A925F7Z6-F1
#
_entry.id   AF-A0A925F7Z6-F1
#
_cell.length_a   1.000
_cell.length_b   1.000
_cell.length_c   1.000
_cell.angle_alpha   90.00
_cell.angle_beta   90.00
_cell.angle_gamma   90.00
#
_symmetry.space_group_name_H-M   'P 1'
#
loop_
_entity.id
_entity.type
_entity.pdbx_description
1 polymer ?
#
loop_
_entity_poly.entity_id
_entity_poly.type
_entity_poly.pdbx_seq_one_letter_code
_entity_poly.pdbx_strand_id
1 'polypeptide(L)' 'MNHLNLADLFPSEEQIPAQHRISEPLDQREYLVGGAMKPWSGATQDVLS' A
#
# COMPACT_ATOMS: atom_id res chain seq x y z
N MET A 1 -32.04 -8.58 6.98
CA MET A 1 -30.77 -7.89 7.28
C MET A 1 -29.88 -8.05 6.06
N ASN A 2 -29.49 -6.95 5.41
CA ASN A 2 -28.54 -7.03 4.30
C ASN A 2 -27.14 -7.17 4.91
N HIS A 3 -26.52 -8.33 4.74
CA HIS A 3 -25.17 -8.57 5.24
C HIS A 3 -24.19 -8.03 4.20
N LEU A 4 -23.44 -6.98 4.55
CA LEU A 4 -22.37 -6.45 3.73
C LEU A 4 -21.16 -7.37 3.83
N ASN A 5 -20.79 -8.01 2.72
CA ASN A 5 -19.52 -8.70 2.63
C ASN A 5 -18.43 -7.69 2.27
N LEU A 6 -17.50 -7.45 3.19
CA LEU A 6 -16.43 -6.47 2.99
C LEU A 6 -15.49 -6.84 1.83
N ALA A 7 -15.37 -8.12 1.50
CA ALA A 7 -14.53 -8.57 0.39
C ALA A 7 -14.99 -7.99 -0.96
N ASP A 8 -16.29 -7.75 -1.12
CA ASP A 8 -16.87 -7.24 -2.35
C ASP A 8 -16.61 -5.73 -2.55
N LEU A 9 -16.04 -5.04 -1.54
CA LEU A 9 -15.74 -3.61 -1.58
C LEU A 9 -14.35 -3.29 -2.13
N PHE A 10 -13.45 -4.27 -2.22
CA PHE A 10 -12.05 -4.07 -2.60
C PHE A 10 -11.74 -4.79 -3.91
N PRO A 11 -10.93 -4.19 -4.81
CA PRO A 11 -10.50 -4.86 -6.03
C PRO A 11 -9.58 -6.04 -5.72
N SER A 12 -9.65 -7.09 -6.54
CA SER A 12 -8.63 -8.13 -6.60
C SER A 12 -7.35 -7.59 -7.25
N GLU A 13 -6.23 -8.29 -7.07
CA GLU A 13 -4.94 -7.89 -7.64
C GLU A 13 -4.99 -7.74 -9.17
N GLU A 14 -5.75 -8.62 -9.85
CA GLU A 14 -5.93 -8.61 -11.30
C GLU A 14 -6.67 -7.37 -11.78
N GLN A 15 -7.53 -6.79 -10.93
CA GLN A 15 -8.33 -5.60 -11.22
C GLN A 15 -7.53 -4.30 -11.06
N ILE A 16 -6.36 -4.34 -10.41
CA ILE A 16 -5.47 -3.17 -10.29
C ILE A 16 -4.86 -2.87 -11.67
N PRO A 17 -5.03 -1.66 -12.23
CA PRO A 17 -4.41 -1.31 -13.50
C PRO A 17 -2.89 -1.49 -13.48
N ALA A 18 -2.31 -1.98 -14.58
CA ALA A 18 -0.88 -2.32 -14.64
C ALA A 18 0.04 -1.17 -14.22
N GLN A 19 -0.30 0.07 -14.56
CA GLN A 19 0.44 1.28 -14.19
C GLN A 19 0.44 1.62 -12.69
N HIS A 20 -0.45 1.00 -11.90
CA HIS A 20 -0.59 1.20 -10.46
C HIS A 20 -0.22 -0.06 -9.66
N ARG A 21 0.11 -1.16 -10.33
CA ARG A 21 0.49 -2.41 -9.68
C ARG A 21 1.95 -2.33 -9.25
N ILE A 22 2.20 -2.54 -7.96
CA ILE A 22 3.55 -2.65 -7.41
C ILE A 22 4.05 -4.07 -7.71
N SER A 23 4.87 -4.21 -8.76
CA SER A 23 5.36 -5.52 -9.23
C SER A 23 6.64 -5.99 -8.54
N GLU A 24 7.33 -5.09 -7.84
CA GLU A 24 8.59 -5.36 -7.13
C GLU A 24 8.52 -4.77 -5.72
N PRO A 25 9.33 -5.26 -4.77
CA PRO A 25 9.40 -4.70 -3.42
C PRO A 25 9.64 -3.19 -3.45
N LEU A 26 8.82 -2.43 -2.70
CA LEU A 26 8.91 -0.98 -2.59
C LEU A 26 9.67 -0.60 -1.32
N ASP A 27 10.84 0.03 -1.45
CA ASP A 27 11.52 0.69 -0.31
C ASP A 27 10.89 2.06 -0.06
N GLN A 28 9.87 2.10 0.79
CA GLN A 28 9.18 3.35 1.14
C GLN A 28 9.98 4.15 2.16
N ARG A 29 10.63 5.22 1.69
CA ARG A 29 11.40 6.17 2.53
C ARG A 29 10.69 7.48 2.79
N GLU A 30 9.43 7.61 2.41
CA GLU A 30 8.65 8.84 2.60
C GLU A 30 7.23 8.54 3.07
N TYR A 31 6.68 9.42 3.90
CA TYR A 31 5.36 9.26 4.50
C TYR A 31 4.62 10.60 4.58
N LEU A 32 3.30 10.57 4.44
CA LEU A 32 2.46 11.76 4.47
C LEU A 32 2.04 12.09 5.91
N VAL A 33 2.39 13.28 6.40
CA VAL A 33 1.95 13.79 7.71
C VAL A 33 1.46 15.21 7.58
N GLY A 34 0.21 15.45 7.99
CA GLY A 34 -0.37 16.79 7.97
C GLY A 34 -0.40 17.44 6.58
N GLY A 35 -0.55 16.63 5.52
CA GLY A 35 -0.55 17.12 4.13
C GLY A 35 0.84 17.36 3.53
N ALA A 36 1.91 17.04 4.24
CA ALA A 36 3.28 17.14 3.73
C ALA A 36 3.94 15.76 3.65
N MET A 37 4.59 15.48 2.51
CA MET A 37 5.48 14.33 2.39
C MET A 37 6.73 14.59 3.24
N LYS A 38 7.08 13.64 4.09
CA LYS A 38 8.26 13.69 4.95
C LYS A 38 9.15 12.49 4.70
N PRO A 39 10.48 12.67 4.65
CA PRO A 39 11.40 11.55 4.59
C PRO A 39 11.43 10.80 5.92
N TRP A 40 11.49 9.47 5.86
CA TRP A 40 11.74 8.58 6.98
C TRP A 40 13.24 8.26 7.06
N SER A 41 13.88 8.77 8.11
CA SER A 41 15.29 8.51 8.44
C SER A 41 15.46 7.67 9.71
N GLY A 42 14.36 7.07 10.20
CA GLY A 42 14.34 6.25 11.40
C GLY A 42 14.75 4.81 11.14
N ALA A 43 14.68 3.98 12.18
CA ALA A 43 14.91 2.55 12.06
C ALA A 43 13.96 1.92 11.03
N THR A 44 14.50 1.03 10.20
CA THR A 44 13.75 0.18 9.29
C THR A 44 13.98 -1.28 9.67
N GLN A 45 13.05 -2.15 9.29
CA GLN A 45 13.24 -3.59 9.43
C GLN A 45 13.67 -4.17 8.08
N ASP A 46 14.66 -5.06 8.11
CA ASP A 46 15.05 -5.80 6.92
C ASP A 46 13.91 -6.75 6.51
N VAL A 47 13.49 -6.65 5.25
CA VAL A 47 12.53 -7.57 4.65
C VAL A 47 13.31 -8.77 4.13
N LEU A 48 13.23 -9.89 4.85
CA LEU A 48 13.82 -11.16 4.43
C LEU A 48 12.77 -11.91 3.58
N SER A 49 13.09 -12.14 2.31
CA SER A 49 12.25 -12.83 1.32
C SER A 49 12.23 -14.34 1.50
#